data_AF-A0A950KUU7-F1
#
_entry.id   AF-A0A950KUU7-F1
#
_cell.length_a   1.000
_cell.length_b   1.000
_cell.length_c   1.000
_cell.angle_alpha   90.00
_cell.angle_beta   90.00
_cell.angle_gamma   90.00
#
_symmetry.space_group_name_H-M   'P 1'
#
loop_
_entity.id
_entity.type
_entity.pdbx_description
1 polymer ?
#
loop_
_entity_poly.entity_id
_entity_poly.type
_entity_poly.pdbx_seq_one_letter_code
_entity_poly.pdbx_strand_id
1 'polypeptide(L)'
;MPGVEKLSVSLTAEMAALLEAAVMSGEYASHSEVIREALRDWQRQKSMRLQNAEELRLMAIAGIRSGAGLYGGVSGIKKEAHRRHAAKRKKP
;
A
#
# COMPACT_ATOMS: atom_id res chain seq x y z
N MET A 1 8.34 32.21 -8.40
CA MET A 1 8.23 30.96 -7.61
C MET A 1 9.61 30.34 -7.50
N PRO A 2 10.33 30.51 -6.39
CA PRO A 2 11.62 29.85 -6.20
C PRO A 2 11.39 28.34 -6.05
N GLY A 3 12.16 27.52 -6.76
CA GLY A 3 12.20 26.06 -6.55
C GLY A 3 11.35 25.17 -7.48
N VAL A 4 10.86 25.69 -8.62
CA VAL A 4 10.20 24.86 -9.64
C VAL A 4 11.16 24.60 -10.80
N GLU A 5 11.49 23.33 -11.05
CA GLU A 5 12.25 22.89 -12.21
C GLU A 5 11.30 22.53 -13.37
N LYS A 6 11.64 22.93 -14.60
CA LYS A 6 10.86 22.58 -15.79
C LYS A 6 11.45 21.32 -16.43
N LEU A 7 10.63 20.28 -16.55
CA LEU A 7 10.98 19.03 -17.21
C LEU A 7 10.18 18.90 -18.51
N SER A 8 10.85 18.47 -19.57
CA SER A 8 10.18 18.02 -20.79
C SER A 8 9.90 16.53 -20.68
N VAL A 9 8.64 16.12 -20.78
CA VAL A 9 8.20 14.73 -20.66
C VAL A 9 7.36 14.35 -21.86
N SER A 10 7.50 13.11 -22.33
CA SER A 10 6.63 12.56 -23.36
C SER A 10 5.46 11.83 -22.70
N LEU A 11 4.25 12.18 -23.11
CA LEU A 11 3.01 11.56 -22.65
C LEU A 11 2.33 10.84 -23.83
N THR A 12 1.55 9.81 -23.53
CA THR A 12 0.66 9.23 -24.53
C THR A 12 -0.41 10.25 -24.93
N ALA A 13 -1.00 10.11 -26.12
CA ALA A 13 -2.08 10.98 -26.57
C ALA A 13 -3.28 10.95 -25.60
N GLU A 14 -3.58 9.79 -25.02
CA GLU A 14 -4.62 9.62 -24.01
C GLU A 14 -4.32 10.43 -22.73
N MET A 15 -3.09 10.36 -22.22
CA MET A 15 -2.68 11.13 -21.04
C MET A 15 -2.73 12.63 -21.31
N ALA A 16 -2.30 13.07 -22.50
CA ALA A 16 -2.40 14.47 -22.89
C ALA A 16 -3.88 14.93 -22.92
N ALA A 17 -4.78 14.13 -23.50
CA ALA A 17 -6.20 14.44 -23.54
C ALA A 17 -6.83 14.54 -22.13
N LEU A 18 -6.43 13.68 -21.19
CA LEU A 18 -6.85 13.76 -19.79
C LEU A 18 -6.41 15.08 -19.14
N LEU A 19 -5.15 15.49 -19.35
CA LEU A 19 -4.63 16.76 -18.84
C LEU A 19 -5.39 17.95 -19.43
N GLU A 20 -5.67 17.93 -20.74
CA GLU A 20 -6.43 18.98 -21.40
C GLU A 20 -7.85 19.08 -20.86
N ALA A 21 -8.55 17.95 -20.70
CA ALA A 21 -9.91 17.94 -20.15
C ALA A 21 -9.97 18.50 -18.71
N ALA A 22 -8.99 18.16 -17.88
CA ALA A 22 -8.87 18.63 -16.51
C ALA A 22 -8.67 20.16 -16.44
N VAL A 23 -7.94 20.74 -17.39
CA VAL A 23 -7.75 22.20 -17.49
C VAL A 23 -8.98 22.87 -18.10
N MET A 24 -9.53 22.32 -19.19
CA MET A 24 -10.69 22.89 -19.89
C MET A 24 -11.97 22.91 -19.03
N SER A 25 -12.13 21.92 -18.15
CA SER A 25 -13.24 21.89 -17.19
C SER A 25 -13.11 22.94 -16.08
N GLY A 26 -11.94 23.54 -15.91
CA GLY A 26 -11.62 24.47 -14.83
C GLY A 26 -11.31 23.78 -13.48
N GLU A 27 -11.22 22.45 -13.45
CA GLU A 27 -10.81 21.70 -12.25
C GLU A 27 -9.37 22.04 -11.85
N TYR A 28 -8.49 22.29 -12.84
CA TYR A 28 -7.11 22.70 -12.63
C TYR A 28 -6.75 23.95 -13.44
N ALA A 29 -5.87 24.79 -12.89
CA ALA A 29 -5.42 26.00 -13.57
C ALA A 29 -4.33 25.72 -14.63
N SER A 30 -3.68 24.55 -14.59
CA SER A 30 -2.65 24.17 -15.56
C SER A 30 -2.36 22.68 -15.57
N HIS A 31 -1.83 22.16 -16.68
CA HIS A 31 -1.34 20.78 -16.75
C HIS A 31 -0.27 20.47 -15.70
N SER A 32 0.58 21.46 -15.39
CA SER A 32 1.63 21.33 -14.37
C SER A 32 1.05 21.09 -12.98
N GLU A 33 -0.16 21.56 -12.71
CA GLU A 33 -0.84 21.34 -11.44
C GLU A 33 -1.33 19.90 -11.31
N VAL A 34 -2.02 19.40 -12.34
CA VAL A 34 -2.47 18.00 -12.43
C VAL A 34 -1.29 17.03 -12.28
N ILE A 35 -0.18 17.29 -13.00
CA ILE A 35 1.02 16.46 -12.94
C ILE A 35 1.63 16.46 -11.52
N ARG A 36 1.69 17.62 -10.85
CA ARG A 36 2.21 17.69 -9.48
C ARG A 36 1.33 16.93 -8.49
N GLU A 37 0.00 17.00 -8.65
CA GLU A 37 -0.92 16.21 -7.83
C GLU A 37 -0.70 14.70 -8.06
N ALA A 38 -0.74 14.26 -9.31
CA ALA A 38 -0.49 12.87 -9.69
C ALA A 38 0.85 12.34 -9.14
N LEU A 39 1.90 13.15 -9.17
CA LEU A 39 3.22 12.79 -8.62
C LEU A 39 3.21 12.65 -7.09
N ARG A 40 2.49 13.52 -6.36
CA ARG A 40 2.32 13.38 -4.91
C ARG A 40 1.58 12.09 -4.57
N ASP A 41 0.56 11.76 -5.35
CA ASP A 41 -0.27 10.57 -5.16
C ASP A 41 0.54 9.30 -5.41
N TRP A 42 1.29 9.28 -6.51
CA TRP A 42 2.25 8.24 -6.81
C TRP A 42 3.30 8.07 -5.71
N GLN A 43 3.83 9.17 -5.16
CA GLN A 43 4.79 9.12 -4.06
C GLN A 43 4.19 8.49 -2.80
N ARG A 44 2.95 8.87 -2.42
CA ARG A 44 2.23 8.26 -1.29
C ARG A 44 2.04 6.77 -1.52
N GLN A 45 1.58 6.37 -2.70
CA GLN A 45 1.38 4.96 -3.05
C GLN A 45 2.69 4.16 -3.04
N LYS A 46 3.81 4.76 -3.50
CA LYS A 46 5.14 4.14 -3.45
C LYS A 46 5.61 3.97 -2.01
N SER A 47 5.41 4.97 -1.15
CA SER A 47 5.76 4.90 0.27
C SER A 47 5.00 3.78 0.98
N MET A 48 3.68 3.67 0.78
CA MET A 48 2.87 2.60 1.36
C MET A 48 3.34 1.21 0.89
N ARG A 49 3.66 1.05 -0.41
CA ARG A 49 4.19 -0.23 -0.93
C ARG A 49 5.50 -0.64 -0.25
N LEU A 50 6.40 0.32 -0.02
CA LEU A 50 7.67 0.04 0.65
C LEU A 50 7.48 -0.32 2.12
N GLN A 51 6.60 0.39 2.84
CA GLN A 51 6.27 0.08 4.23
C GLN A 51 5.66 -1.32 4.36
N ASN A 52 4.67 -1.65 3.52
CA ASN A 52 4.03 -2.97 3.53
C ASN A 52 5.03 -4.09 3.24
N ALA A 53 5.97 -3.88 2.30
CA ALA A 53 7.00 -4.86 2.00
C ALA A 53 7.95 -5.10 3.19
N GLU A 54 8.32 -4.03 3.91
CA GLU A 54 9.17 -4.14 5.09
C GLU A 54 8.43 -4.79 6.26
N GLU A 55 7.16 -4.46 6.48
CA GLU A 55 6.33 -5.12 7.50
C GLU A 55 6.22 -6.63 7.24
N LEU A 56 5.96 -7.03 5.99
CA LEU A 56 5.94 -8.44 5.59
C LEU A 56 7.28 -9.13 5.83
N ARG A 57 8.39 -8.45 5.53
CA ARG A 57 9.75 -8.96 5.77
C ARG A 57 10.00 -9.18 7.26
N LEU A 58 9.65 -8.23 8.11
CA LEU A 58 9.80 -8.33 9.56
C LEU A 58 8.93 -9.45 10.14
N MET A 59 7.68 -9.59 9.68
CA MET A 59 6.80 -10.69 10.08
C MET A 59 7.37 -12.06 9.69
N ALA A 60 7.94 -12.18 8.48
CA ALA A 60 8.58 -13.42 8.04
C ALA A 60 9.80 -13.77 8.91
N ILE A 61 10.66 -12.78 9.21
CA ILE A 61 11.82 -12.97 10.09
C ILE A 61 11.37 -13.38 11.50
N ALA A 62 10.34 -12.73 12.05
CA ALA A 62 9.77 -13.08 13.34
C ALA A 62 9.24 -14.53 13.35
N GLY A 63 8.55 -14.95 12.27
CA GLY A 63 8.08 -16.32 12.09
C GLY A 63 9.22 -17.33 12.07
N ILE A 64 10.28 -17.07 11.28
CA ILE A 64 11.48 -17.94 11.22
C ILE A 64 12.14 -18.05 12.60
N ARG A 65 12.28 -16.91 13.31
CA ARG A 65 12.88 -16.88 14.66
C ARG A 65 12.02 -17.54 15.73
N SER A 66 10.72 -17.71 15.49
CA SER A 66 9.81 -18.38 16.44
C SER A 66 10.02 -19.90 16.52
N GLY A 67 10.83 -20.48 15.64
CA GLY A 67 11.18 -21.89 15.64
C GLY A 67 10.20 -22.76 14.85
N ALA A 68 10.26 -24.07 15.09
CA ALA A 68 9.44 -25.03 14.35
C ALA A 68 7.94 -24.89 14.69
N GLY A 69 7.09 -25.04 13.67
CA GLY A 69 5.64 -25.00 13.84
C GLY A 69 5.17 -26.09 14.80
N LEU A 70 4.38 -25.71 15.81
CA LEU A 70 3.92 -26.59 16.89
C LEU A 70 2.86 -27.60 16.44
N TYR A 71 2.16 -27.33 15.34
CA TYR A 71 1.04 -28.14 14.88
C TYR A 71 1.37 -28.69 13.50
N GLY A 72 1.36 -30.02 13.36
CA GLY A 72 1.65 -30.72 12.09
C GLY A 72 0.61 -30.53 10.97
N GLY A 73 -0.22 -29.48 11.03
CA GLY A 73 -1.20 -29.15 10.02
C GLY A 73 -2.41 -28.37 10.54
N VAL A 74 -3.25 -27.92 9.61
CA VAL A 74 -4.44 -27.08 9.87
C VAL A 74 -5.42 -27.75 10.85
N SER A 75 -5.57 -29.07 10.81
CA SER A 75 -6.45 -29.81 11.74
C SER A 75 -5.99 -29.66 13.20
N GLY A 76 -4.68 -29.77 13.46
CA GLY A 76 -4.10 -29.57 14.79
C GLY A 76 -4.29 -28.14 15.30
N ILE A 77 -4.11 -27.15 14.41
CA ILE A 77 -4.35 -25.74 14.71
C ILE A 77 -5.81 -25.51 15.11
N LYS A 78 -6.76 -26.04 14.32
CA LYS A 78 -8.19 -25.91 14.62
C LYS A 78 -8.55 -26.55 15.95
N LYS A 79 -8.06 -27.76 16.25
CA LYS A 79 -8.33 -28.45 17.52
C LYS A 79 -7.87 -27.61 18.72
N GLU A 80 -6.66 -27.07 18.64
CA GLU A 80 -6.14 -26.21 19.70
C GLU A 80 -6.93 -24.90 19.83
N ALA A 81 -7.30 -24.27 18.72
CA ALA A 81 -8.10 -23.05 18.74
C ALA A 81 -9.46 -23.27 19.45
N HIS A 82 -10.17 -24.36 19.14
CA HIS A 82 -11.42 -24.72 19.82
C HIS A 82 -11.21 -24.96 21.31
N ARG A 83 -10.13 -25.65 21.71
CA ARG A 83 -9.79 -25.88 23.13
C ARG A 83 -9.60 -24.56 23.88
N ARG A 84 -8.82 -23.62 23.32
CA ARG A 84 -8.59 -22.29 23.93
C ARG A 84 -9.87 -21.48 24.04
N HIS A 85 -10.72 -21.51 23.00
CA HIS A 85 -11.99 -20.79 22.99
C HIS A 85 -12.96 -21.33 24.06
N ALA A 86 -13.10 -22.66 24.17
CA ALA A 86 -13.92 -23.28 25.21
C ALA A 86 -13.42 -22.97 26.62
N ALA A 87 -12.10 -22.95 26.83
CA ALA A 87 -11.49 -22.59 28.11
C ALA A 87 -11.73 -21.12 28.49
N LYS A 88 -11.66 -20.18 27.52
CA LYS A 88 -12.00 -18.77 27.76
C LYS A 88 -13.47 -18.57 28.13
N ARG A 89 -14.38 -19.32 27.50
CA ARG A 89 -15.83 -19.25 27.81
C ARG A 89 -16.20 -19.83 29.18
N LYS A 90 -15.35 -20.67 29.76
CA LYS A 90 -15.55 -21.26 31.09
C LYS A 90 -14.91 -20.45 32.23
N LYS A 91 -14.12 -19.41 31.91
CA LYS A 91 -13.64 -18.46 32.91
C LYS A 91 -14.79 -17.49 33.24
N PRO A 92 -15.17 -17.32 34.52
CA PRO A 92 -16.26 -16.44 34.93
C PRO A 92 -15.96 -14.97 34.62
#